data_AF-A0A4P1QFR0-F1
#
_entry.id   AF-A0A4P1QFR0-F1
#
_cell.length_a   1.000
_cell.length_b   1.000
_cell.length_c   1.000
_cell.angle_alpha   90.00
_cell.angle_beta   90.00
_cell.angle_gamma   90.00
#
_symmetry.space_group_name_H-M   'P 1'
#
loop_
_entity.id
_entity.type
_entity.pdbx_description
1 polymer ?
#
loop_
_entity_poly.entity_id
_entity_poly.type
_entity_poly.pdbx_seq_one_letter_code
_entity_poly.pdbx_strand_id
1 'polypeptide(L)'
;MKKNIFKKLTLLAAPIATVLPLALVATSCPKKSTESTETAGNQKIIINSQLSKNTVLQLITSVLLSQFYADDIKSSGINSNNKIDLINQVINKKDSALNKDFKEIFDVWALKKIDADKQYFSSLKETFQHSNIDTTNFNPGLFAIPNEEELKFIVTNSHVLTENISLEIQKLLLQKLFLLKDRPELKKVANNSKGEDKIEAKKKLPKDINVKEKEIHEKLDWKDDSINMLRELLFTPIVFSWEFTDKRDMNLRKSLGKIKNIQDFNRLAGYNPSETPQLDLNPVAKEWQKKIMIKSNMGIEFDKLRGYKGYKKSSDFTAGRDLSITIEDIKERKSVVYGYIEPNKNRIYSPESLIFNKVVRKVKYRALASLKNEIKTKFLSGELKTLTDKDFELKVYDGSSWHNTTQKEDAATKKVTFEYKLSGIDVKEYLTTLNSGGTVENRDYTLEFSIDKIKIDPEKTKDVEVNWNMNIQEISRRDVVKFDSKLTNAEGEQESNAKEFNTLEFPLELDIYKDSSKEFDGKYIMQVVPLLTKNKSGEEKFTFHSTPWGDVAESKKLALNLIFNSPDDYFKKAIQYFKELKLFEIDEKSSNLNDEIKNTLKQLGIL
;
A
#
# COMPACT_ATOMS: atom_id res chain seq x y z
N MET A 1 -39.38 2.17 8.99
CA MET A 1 -39.10 1.27 7.84
C MET A 1 -39.28 2.05 6.54
N LYS A 2 -38.19 2.47 5.86
CA LYS A 2 -38.27 3.06 4.52
C LYS A 2 -38.01 1.95 3.50
N LYS A 3 -38.93 1.76 2.55
CA LYS A 3 -38.86 0.75 1.48
C LYS A 3 -37.57 0.95 0.67
N ASN A 4 -36.67 -0.03 0.68
CA ASN A 4 -35.65 -0.16 -0.35
C ASN A 4 -36.39 -0.41 -1.67
N ILE A 5 -36.31 0.54 -2.60
CA ILE A 5 -36.85 0.39 -3.95
C ILE A 5 -35.93 -0.61 -4.67
N PHE A 6 -36.30 -1.88 -4.65
CA PHE A 6 -35.74 -2.89 -5.54
C PHE A 6 -35.98 -2.46 -6.99
N LYS A 7 -34.92 -2.22 -7.76
CA LYS A 7 -35.02 -2.06 -9.21
C LYS A 7 -34.54 -3.36 -9.86
N LYS A 8 -35.49 -4.19 -10.30
CA LYS A 8 -35.18 -5.31 -11.20
C LYS A 8 -34.63 -4.74 -12.50
N LEU A 9 -33.43 -5.13 -12.91
CA LEU A 9 -32.98 -4.88 -14.27
C LEU A 9 -33.78 -5.77 -15.22
N THR A 10 -34.76 -5.20 -15.90
CA THR A 10 -35.32 -5.81 -17.11
C THR A 10 -34.36 -5.47 -18.25
N LEU A 11 -33.50 -6.43 -18.61
CA LEU A 11 -32.67 -6.35 -19.80
C LEU A 11 -33.57 -6.42 -21.04
N LEU A 12 -34.06 -5.25 -21.47
CA LEU A 12 -34.62 -5.09 -22.80
C LEU A 12 -33.44 -5.15 -23.79
N ALA A 13 -33.08 -6.36 -24.20
CA ALA A 13 -32.36 -6.56 -25.45
C ALA A 13 -33.30 -6.06 -26.56
N ALA A 14 -33.18 -4.79 -26.94
CA ALA A 14 -33.57 -4.41 -28.28
C ALA A 14 -32.75 -5.31 -29.23
N PRO A 15 -33.35 -5.86 -30.29
CA PRO A 15 -32.61 -6.66 -31.24
C PRO A 15 -31.53 -5.76 -31.82
N ILE A 16 -30.26 -5.99 -31.44
CA ILE A 16 -29.10 -5.44 -32.16
C ILE A 16 -28.98 -6.27 -33.45
N ALA A 17 -30.00 -6.13 -34.29
CA ALA A 17 -30.09 -6.64 -35.64
C ALA A 17 -30.48 -5.49 -36.57
N THR A 18 -29.93 -4.30 -36.32
CA THR A 18 -29.76 -3.29 -37.36
C THR A 18 -28.27 -3.20 -37.64
N VAL A 19 -27.92 -3.90 -38.71
CA VAL A 19 -26.65 -3.96 -39.42
C VAL A 19 -25.87 -2.64 -39.33
N LEU A 20 -24.78 -2.62 -38.56
CA LEU A 20 -23.64 -1.75 -38.87
C LEU A 20 -22.69 -2.57 -39.77
N PRO A 21 -22.35 -2.08 -40.98
CA PRO A 21 -21.36 -2.72 -41.83
C PRO A 21 -19.97 -2.34 -41.30
N LEU A 22 -19.44 -3.11 -40.35
CA LEU A 22 -18.01 -3.11 -40.04
C LEU A 22 -17.30 -3.81 -41.21
N ALA A 23 -16.79 -3.05 -42.17
CA ALA A 23 -15.73 -3.53 -43.06
C ALA A 23 -14.41 -3.35 -42.30
N LEU A 24 -13.80 -4.45 -41.87
CA LEU A 24 -12.49 -4.44 -41.25
C LEU A 24 -11.41 -4.19 -42.30
N VAL A 25 -10.45 -3.33 -41.97
CA VAL A 25 -9.18 -3.21 -42.67
C VAL A 25 -8.38 -4.48 -42.42
N ALA A 26 -8.40 -5.40 -43.39
CA ALA A 26 -7.34 -6.37 -43.53
C ALA A 26 -6.14 -5.65 -44.18
N THR A 27 -5.13 -5.30 -43.39
CA THR A 27 -3.79 -5.13 -43.97
C THR A 27 -3.36 -6.50 -44.49
N SER A 28 -3.58 -6.75 -45.77
CA SER A 28 -3.08 -7.94 -46.45
C SER A 28 -1.56 -7.87 -46.54
N CYS A 29 -0.85 -8.35 -45.53
CA CYS A 29 0.44 -8.98 -45.75
C CYS A 29 0.15 -10.38 -46.32
N PRO A 30 0.50 -10.68 -47.59
CA PRO A 30 0.28 -12.02 -48.10
C PRO A 30 1.34 -12.94 -47.48
N LYS A 31 0.94 -13.75 -46.50
CA LYS A 31 1.69 -14.97 -46.18
C LYS A 31 0.89 -16.18 -46.62
N LYS A 32 1.46 -16.88 -47.60
CA LYS A 32 1.13 -18.26 -47.95
C LYS A 32 1.35 -19.13 -46.72
N SER A 33 0.27 -19.53 -46.05
CA SER A 33 0.21 -20.81 -45.33
C SER A 33 -1.24 -21.13 -45.04
N THR A 34 -1.67 -22.26 -45.57
CA THR A 34 -2.93 -22.95 -45.29
C THR A 34 -3.00 -23.30 -43.81
N GLU A 35 -3.68 -22.48 -43.01
CA GLU A 35 -4.33 -22.81 -41.72
C GLU A 35 -4.80 -21.53 -41.01
N SER A 36 -5.80 -20.84 -41.56
CA SER A 36 -6.48 -19.74 -40.86
C SER A 36 -8.00 -19.92 -40.92
N THR A 37 -8.60 -20.30 -39.79
CA THR A 37 -10.06 -20.36 -39.56
C THR A 37 -10.71 -18.99 -39.36
N GLU A 38 -9.95 -17.90 -39.51
CA GLU A 38 -10.42 -16.53 -39.39
C GLU A 38 -11.00 -16.02 -40.72
N THR A 39 -12.33 -16.03 -40.83
CA THR A 39 -13.06 -15.36 -41.91
C THR A 39 -13.64 -14.03 -41.40
N ALA A 40 -13.86 -13.07 -42.31
CA ALA A 40 -14.47 -11.78 -41.96
C ALA A 40 -15.84 -11.93 -41.26
N GLY A 41 -16.60 -12.99 -41.58
CA GLY A 41 -17.84 -13.34 -40.90
C GLY A 41 -17.65 -13.71 -39.42
N ASN A 42 -16.62 -14.49 -39.11
CA ASN A 42 -16.28 -14.88 -37.74
C ASN A 42 -15.83 -13.67 -36.90
N GLN A 43 -15.04 -12.76 -37.47
CA GLN A 43 -14.60 -11.53 -36.80
C GLN A 43 -15.79 -10.62 -36.44
N LYS A 44 -16.76 -10.48 -37.34
CA LYS A 44 -17.98 -9.69 -37.09
C LYS A 44 -18.82 -10.26 -35.93
N ILE A 45 -18.96 -11.57 -35.85
CA ILE A 45 -19.69 -12.24 -34.76
C ILE A 45 -19.00 -12.00 -33.41
N ILE A 46 -17.67 -12.13 -33.36
CA ILE A 46 -16.87 -11.91 -32.14
C ILE A 46 -17.00 -10.46 -31.66
N ILE A 47 -16.88 -9.48 -32.57
CA ILE A 47 -17.02 -8.06 -32.24
C ILE A 47 -18.42 -7.77 -31.69
N ASN A 48 -19.47 -8.22 -32.39
CA ASN A 48 -20.85 -7.99 -31.95
C ASN A 48 -21.15 -8.63 -30.59
N SER A 49 -20.60 -9.81 -30.32
CA SER A 49 -20.70 -10.44 -29.00
C SER A 49 -20.03 -9.59 -27.92
N GLN A 50 -18.82 -9.09 -28.18
CA GLN A 50 -18.10 -8.24 -27.23
C GLN A 50 -18.83 -6.91 -26.97
N LEU A 51 -19.35 -6.25 -28.01
CA LEU A 51 -20.13 -5.02 -27.86
C LEU A 51 -21.42 -5.25 -27.04
N SER A 52 -22.08 -6.40 -27.24
CA SER A 52 -23.25 -6.79 -26.46
C SER A 52 -22.89 -7.01 -24.97
N LYS A 53 -21.79 -7.70 -24.69
CA LYS A 53 -21.26 -7.88 -23.32
C LYS A 53 -20.94 -6.54 -22.66
N ASN A 54 -20.26 -5.65 -23.39
CA ASN A 54 -19.90 -4.31 -22.91
C ASN A 54 -21.17 -3.52 -22.56
N THR A 55 -22.20 -3.57 -23.38
CA THR A 55 -23.47 -2.88 -23.13
C THR A 55 -24.13 -3.34 -21.83
N VAL A 56 -24.19 -4.66 -21.60
CA VAL A 56 -24.78 -5.22 -20.37
C VAL A 56 -23.96 -4.81 -19.13
N LEU A 57 -22.64 -4.91 -19.21
CA LEU A 57 -21.78 -4.51 -18.10
C LEU A 57 -21.88 -3.00 -17.84
N GLN A 58 -21.91 -2.17 -18.89
CA GLN A 58 -22.04 -0.72 -18.75
C GLN A 58 -23.39 -0.32 -18.16
N LEU A 59 -24.46 -1.06 -18.47
CA LEU A 59 -25.74 -0.84 -17.82
C LEU A 59 -25.66 -1.12 -16.31
N ILE A 60 -25.05 -2.24 -15.91
CA ILE A 60 -24.86 -2.60 -14.50
C ILE A 60 -24.03 -1.53 -13.79
N THR A 61 -22.88 -1.13 -14.37
CA THR A 61 -22.02 -0.12 -13.77
C THR A 61 -22.72 1.23 -13.67
N SER A 62 -23.45 1.63 -14.71
CA SER A 62 -24.19 2.89 -14.73
C SER A 62 -25.33 2.92 -13.71
N VAL A 63 -26.01 1.79 -13.49
CA VAL A 63 -27.05 1.67 -12.45
C VAL A 63 -26.46 1.88 -11.06
N LEU A 64 -25.31 1.26 -10.77
CA LEU A 64 -24.60 1.42 -9.50
C LEU A 64 -24.11 2.87 -9.31
N LEU A 65 -23.41 3.43 -10.30
CA LEU A 65 -22.93 4.82 -10.24
C LEU A 65 -24.08 5.82 -10.09
N SER A 66 -25.25 5.55 -10.69
CA SER A 66 -26.41 6.43 -10.53
C SER A 66 -26.97 6.47 -9.10
N GLN A 67 -26.68 5.44 -8.30
CA GLN A 67 -27.01 5.42 -6.88
C GLN A 67 -25.91 6.09 -6.04
N PHE A 68 -24.64 5.86 -6.38
CA PHE A 68 -23.49 6.37 -5.61
C PHE A 68 -23.20 7.86 -5.83
N TYR A 69 -23.72 8.43 -6.92
CA TYR A 69 -23.64 9.84 -7.27
C TYR A 69 -25.03 10.49 -7.36
N ALA A 70 -26.03 9.96 -6.65
CA ALA A 70 -27.41 10.44 -6.75
C ALA A 70 -27.56 11.94 -6.42
N ASP A 71 -26.81 12.45 -5.44
CA ASP A 71 -26.87 13.87 -5.07
C ASP A 71 -26.20 14.75 -6.13
N ASP A 72 -25.10 14.27 -6.73
CA ASP A 72 -24.38 14.92 -7.84
C ASP A 72 -25.21 14.95 -9.14
N ILE A 73 -25.90 13.86 -9.45
CA ILE A 73 -26.84 13.80 -10.58
C ILE A 73 -27.97 14.81 -10.37
N LYS A 74 -28.55 14.84 -9.17
CA LYS A 74 -29.63 15.78 -8.85
C LYS A 74 -29.18 17.23 -8.97
N SER A 75 -27.99 17.58 -8.49
CA SER A 75 -27.46 18.95 -8.57
C SER A 75 -27.05 19.34 -9.98
N SER A 76 -26.65 18.37 -10.83
CA SER A 76 -26.29 18.62 -12.22
C SER A 76 -27.46 19.03 -13.13
N GLY A 77 -28.70 18.75 -12.70
CA GLY A 77 -29.92 18.98 -13.49
C GLY A 77 -30.11 18.00 -14.66
N ILE A 78 -29.25 17.00 -14.80
CA ILE A 78 -29.30 16.01 -15.87
C ILE A 78 -30.35 14.95 -15.54
N ASN A 79 -31.24 14.68 -16.50
CA ASN A 79 -32.25 13.64 -16.40
C ASN A 79 -32.28 12.80 -17.67
N SER A 80 -32.23 11.47 -17.52
CA SER A 80 -32.39 10.50 -18.60
C SER A 80 -32.97 9.20 -18.06
N ASN A 81 -33.88 8.63 -18.85
CA ASN A 81 -34.46 7.32 -18.56
C ASN A 81 -33.47 6.18 -18.83
N ASN A 82 -32.51 6.38 -19.73
CA ASN A 82 -31.40 5.45 -19.95
C ASN A 82 -30.27 5.73 -18.96
N LYS A 83 -29.89 4.72 -18.17
CA LYS A 83 -28.83 4.86 -17.16
C LYS A 83 -27.45 5.06 -17.76
N ILE A 84 -27.16 4.47 -18.92
CA ILE A 84 -25.88 4.67 -19.61
C ILE A 84 -25.76 6.14 -20.03
N ASP A 85 -26.79 6.67 -20.69
CA ASP A 85 -26.79 8.07 -21.15
C ASP A 85 -26.76 9.05 -19.97
N LEU A 86 -27.50 8.77 -18.90
CA LEU A 86 -27.48 9.57 -17.67
C LEU A 86 -26.05 9.72 -17.13
N ILE A 87 -25.36 8.59 -16.98
CA ILE A 87 -24.00 8.57 -16.42
C ILE A 87 -22.99 9.21 -17.37
N ASN A 88 -23.04 8.93 -18.68
CA ASN A 88 -22.17 9.57 -19.66
C ASN A 88 -22.35 11.10 -19.68
N GLN A 89 -23.59 11.60 -19.59
CA GLN A 89 -23.85 13.04 -19.53
C GLN A 89 -23.30 13.68 -18.25
N VAL A 90 -23.40 13.00 -17.11
CA VAL A 90 -22.89 13.50 -15.82
C VAL A 90 -21.36 13.43 -15.77
N ILE A 91 -20.74 12.41 -16.35
CA ILE A 91 -19.28 12.35 -16.58
C ILE A 91 -18.82 13.54 -17.42
N ASN A 92 -19.60 13.93 -18.43
CA ASN A 92 -19.28 15.06 -19.30
C ASN A 92 -19.66 16.42 -18.71
N LYS A 93 -20.29 16.46 -17.53
CA LYS A 93 -20.59 17.69 -16.81
C LYS A 93 -19.36 18.13 -16.03
N LYS A 94 -18.71 19.20 -16.51
CA LYS A 94 -17.58 19.83 -15.83
C LYS A 94 -17.90 20.10 -14.36
N ASP A 95 -16.91 19.84 -13.52
CA ASP A 95 -16.93 20.04 -12.07
C ASP A 95 -17.87 19.15 -11.25
N SER A 96 -18.67 18.26 -11.89
CA SER A 96 -19.42 17.24 -11.18
C SER A 96 -18.46 16.33 -10.39
N ALA A 97 -18.91 15.80 -9.26
CA ALA A 97 -18.09 14.89 -8.47
C ALA A 97 -17.73 13.64 -9.28
N LEU A 98 -18.67 13.12 -10.07
CA LEU A 98 -18.44 11.99 -10.97
C LEU A 98 -17.41 12.32 -12.05
N ASN A 99 -17.44 13.51 -12.67
CA ASN A 99 -16.45 13.94 -13.64
C ASN A 99 -15.04 13.96 -13.03
N LYS A 100 -14.89 14.50 -11.81
CA LYS A 100 -13.60 14.57 -11.12
C LYS A 100 -13.02 13.19 -10.82
N ASP A 101 -13.84 12.29 -10.27
CA ASP A 101 -13.42 10.92 -9.96
C ASP A 101 -13.14 10.11 -11.24
N PHE A 102 -13.94 10.28 -12.29
CA PHE A 102 -13.73 9.64 -13.58
C PHE A 102 -12.41 10.12 -14.21
N LYS A 103 -12.15 11.43 -14.22
CA LYS A 103 -10.95 12.02 -14.81
C LYS A 103 -9.67 11.60 -14.10
N GLU A 104 -9.69 11.50 -12.76
CA GLU A 104 -8.55 10.99 -11.99
C GLU A 104 -8.13 9.58 -12.44
N ILE A 105 -9.10 8.68 -12.62
CA ILE A 105 -8.85 7.32 -13.09
C ILE A 105 -8.46 7.31 -14.58
N PHE A 106 -9.16 8.08 -15.41
CA PHE A 106 -8.89 8.20 -16.83
C PHE A 106 -7.46 8.67 -17.09
N ASP A 107 -6.98 9.67 -16.37
CA ASP A 107 -5.62 10.21 -16.51
C ASP A 107 -4.54 9.13 -16.32
N VAL A 108 -4.69 8.28 -15.30
CA VAL A 108 -3.75 7.17 -15.04
C VAL A 108 -3.88 6.11 -16.14
N TRP A 109 -5.11 5.73 -16.48
CA TRP A 109 -5.39 4.75 -17.51
C TRP A 109 -4.85 5.18 -18.88
N ALA A 110 -5.06 6.44 -19.26
CA ALA A 110 -4.64 7.03 -20.52
C ALA A 110 -3.10 7.08 -20.63
N LEU A 111 -2.41 7.51 -19.58
CA LEU A 111 -0.95 7.48 -19.55
C LEU A 111 -0.41 6.05 -19.63
N LYS A 112 -1.05 5.09 -18.98
CA LYS A 112 -0.69 3.67 -19.08
C LYS A 112 -0.89 3.14 -20.50
N LYS A 113 -1.95 3.57 -21.20
CA LYS A 113 -2.20 3.23 -22.60
C LYS A 113 -1.17 3.85 -23.54
N ILE A 114 -0.83 5.13 -23.38
CA ILE A 114 0.20 5.81 -24.19
C ILE A 114 1.60 5.21 -23.99
N ASP A 115 1.91 4.79 -22.76
CA ASP A 115 3.17 4.11 -22.45
C ASP A 115 3.29 2.74 -23.15
N ALA A 116 2.18 2.03 -23.36
CA ALA A 116 2.14 0.76 -24.08
C ALA A 116 2.05 0.94 -25.60
N ASP A 117 1.19 1.84 -26.04
CA ASP A 117 0.99 2.24 -27.43
C ASP A 117 0.86 3.76 -27.53
N LYS A 118 1.94 4.36 -28.02
CA LYS A 118 2.12 5.79 -28.22
C LYS A 118 1.07 6.44 -29.13
N GLN A 119 0.40 5.66 -29.99
CA GLN A 119 -0.61 6.13 -30.93
C GLN A 119 -2.04 5.74 -30.54
N TYR A 120 -2.23 5.10 -29.37
CA TYR A 120 -3.50 4.51 -28.95
C TYR A 120 -4.73 5.37 -29.26
N PHE A 121 -4.73 6.65 -28.83
CA PHE A 121 -5.87 7.55 -29.03
C PHE A 121 -6.04 8.03 -30.48
N SER A 122 -4.94 8.31 -31.19
CA SER A 122 -5.02 8.68 -32.61
C SER A 122 -5.59 7.55 -33.47
N SER A 123 -5.31 6.30 -33.12
CA SER A 123 -5.82 5.12 -33.81
C SER A 123 -7.34 4.94 -33.66
N LEU A 124 -7.96 5.49 -32.61
CA LEU A 124 -9.42 5.39 -32.40
C LEU A 124 -10.22 6.13 -33.48
N LYS A 125 -9.61 7.16 -34.11
CA LYS A 125 -10.27 7.96 -35.14
C LYS A 125 -10.79 7.09 -36.28
N GLU A 126 -9.98 6.14 -36.73
CA GLU A 126 -10.35 5.21 -37.80
C GLU A 126 -11.53 4.32 -37.38
N THR A 127 -11.54 3.81 -36.14
CA THR A 127 -12.65 2.99 -35.64
C THR A 127 -13.96 3.78 -35.59
N PHE A 128 -13.91 5.04 -35.18
CA PHE A 128 -15.09 5.92 -35.14
C PHE A 128 -15.61 6.24 -36.55
N GLN A 129 -14.72 6.51 -37.51
CA GLN A 129 -15.10 6.74 -38.91
C GLN A 129 -15.79 5.52 -39.52
N HIS A 130 -15.24 4.31 -39.31
CA HIS A 130 -15.86 3.05 -39.76
C HIS A 130 -17.22 2.79 -39.11
N SER A 131 -17.47 3.37 -37.94
CA SER A 131 -18.75 3.30 -37.23
C SER A 131 -19.72 4.44 -37.62
N ASN A 132 -19.41 5.20 -38.69
CA ASN A 132 -20.17 6.36 -39.18
C ASN A 132 -20.33 7.48 -38.14
N ILE A 133 -19.33 7.67 -37.28
CA ILE A 133 -19.28 8.77 -36.30
C ILE A 133 -18.45 9.90 -36.90
N ASP A 134 -18.98 11.13 -36.87
CA ASP A 134 -18.26 12.32 -37.32
C ASP A 134 -17.04 12.58 -36.42
N THR A 135 -15.84 12.51 -37.01
CA THR A 135 -14.55 12.69 -36.31
C THR A 135 -13.90 14.04 -36.61
N THR A 136 -14.62 14.98 -37.23
CA THR A 136 -14.09 16.31 -37.59
C THR A 136 -13.47 17.01 -36.36
N ASN A 137 -14.11 16.85 -35.20
CA ASN A 137 -13.69 17.45 -33.93
C ASN A 137 -12.89 16.51 -33.02
N PHE A 138 -12.42 15.36 -33.53
CA PHE A 138 -11.62 14.39 -32.77
C PHE A 138 -10.23 14.24 -33.40
N ASN A 139 -9.26 15.00 -32.90
CA ASN A 139 -7.88 15.05 -33.39
C ASN A 139 -6.85 14.97 -32.24
N PRO A 140 -6.84 13.87 -31.47
CA PRO A 140 -5.89 13.72 -30.37
C PRO A 140 -4.45 13.80 -30.88
N GLY A 141 -3.61 14.54 -30.17
CA GLY A 141 -2.19 14.66 -30.50
C GLY A 141 -1.46 13.32 -30.41
N LEU A 142 -0.43 13.14 -31.25
CA LEU A 142 0.47 11.99 -31.12
C LEU A 142 1.12 12.02 -29.73
N PHE A 143 1.17 10.86 -29.05
CA PHE A 143 1.77 10.72 -27.72
C PHE A 143 1.06 11.51 -26.60
N ALA A 144 -0.11 12.10 -26.85
CA ALA A 144 -0.81 12.96 -25.90
C ALA A 144 -2.06 12.31 -25.32
N ILE A 145 -2.37 12.65 -24.07
CA ILE A 145 -3.66 12.34 -23.45
C ILE A 145 -4.74 13.21 -24.12
N PRO A 146 -5.93 12.67 -24.42
CA PRO A 146 -7.06 13.45 -24.90
C PRO A 146 -7.36 14.66 -24.02
N ASN A 147 -7.61 15.80 -24.66
CA ASN A 147 -8.10 16.99 -23.96
C ASN A 147 -9.57 16.80 -23.48
N GLU A 148 -10.16 17.82 -22.83
CA GLU A 148 -11.51 17.70 -22.25
C GLU A 148 -12.60 17.42 -23.30
N GLU A 149 -12.55 18.05 -24.47
CA GLU A 149 -13.53 17.83 -25.53
C GLU A 149 -13.33 16.46 -26.22
N GLU A 150 -12.07 16.04 -26.40
CA GLU A 150 -11.76 14.72 -26.94
C GLU A 150 -12.16 13.59 -25.97
N LEU A 151 -11.98 13.80 -24.65
CA LEU A 151 -12.47 12.88 -23.63
C LEU A 151 -14.00 12.77 -23.69
N LYS A 152 -14.70 13.91 -23.78
CA LYS A 152 -16.15 13.95 -23.93
C LYS A 152 -16.62 13.22 -25.18
N PHE A 153 -15.90 13.40 -26.30
CA PHE A 153 -16.13 12.66 -27.53
C PHE A 153 -15.98 11.14 -27.32
N ILE A 154 -14.88 10.71 -26.69
CA ILE A 154 -14.62 9.31 -26.38
C ILE A 154 -15.73 8.72 -25.50
N VAL A 155 -16.09 9.39 -24.39
CA VAL A 155 -17.13 8.91 -23.46
C VAL A 155 -18.47 8.73 -24.16
N THR A 156 -18.83 9.67 -25.04
CA THR A 156 -20.09 9.65 -25.80
C THR A 156 -20.14 8.49 -26.80
N ASN A 157 -19.00 8.19 -27.43
CA ASN A 157 -18.92 7.24 -28.54
C ASN A 157 -18.30 5.88 -28.18
N SER A 158 -17.91 5.64 -26.92
CA SER A 158 -17.23 4.39 -26.50
C SER A 158 -18.02 3.11 -26.74
N HIS A 159 -19.33 3.19 -26.98
CA HIS A 159 -20.20 2.03 -27.19
C HIS A 159 -19.89 1.26 -28.47
N VAL A 160 -19.17 1.86 -29.44
CA VAL A 160 -18.72 1.16 -30.66
C VAL A 160 -17.35 0.51 -30.51
N LEU A 161 -16.66 0.73 -29.38
CA LEU A 161 -15.33 0.19 -29.14
C LEU A 161 -15.42 -1.18 -28.44
N THR A 162 -14.64 -2.15 -28.92
CA THR A 162 -14.48 -3.45 -28.25
C THR A 162 -13.83 -3.28 -26.88
N GLU A 163 -12.86 -2.37 -26.77
CA GLU A 163 -12.40 -1.79 -25.51
C GLU A 163 -13.22 -0.52 -25.22
N ASN A 164 -14.43 -0.69 -24.68
CA ASN A 164 -15.31 0.42 -24.33
C ASN A 164 -14.68 1.24 -23.19
N ILE A 165 -14.03 2.35 -23.55
CA ILE A 165 -13.24 3.17 -22.63
C ILE A 165 -14.09 3.69 -21.47
N SER A 166 -15.30 4.20 -21.73
CA SER A 166 -16.23 4.62 -20.67
C SER A 166 -16.51 3.49 -19.68
N LEU A 167 -16.80 2.27 -20.17
CA LEU A 167 -17.00 1.10 -19.31
C LEU A 167 -15.74 0.76 -18.50
N GLU A 168 -14.55 0.73 -19.11
CA GLU A 168 -13.30 0.39 -18.41
C GLU A 168 -13.03 1.33 -17.24
N ILE A 169 -13.22 2.64 -17.43
CA ILE A 169 -13.07 3.62 -16.35
C ILE A 169 -14.18 3.48 -15.30
N GLN A 170 -15.43 3.21 -15.71
CA GLN A 170 -16.52 2.96 -14.76
C GLN A 170 -16.26 1.72 -13.88
N LYS A 171 -15.70 0.65 -14.45
CA LYS A 171 -15.30 -0.55 -13.69
C LYS A 171 -14.26 -0.18 -12.61
N LEU A 172 -13.21 0.53 -13.00
CA LEU A 172 -12.16 0.98 -12.07
C LEU A 172 -12.72 1.92 -10.99
N LEU A 173 -13.67 2.79 -11.34
CA LEU A 173 -14.34 3.65 -10.37
C LEU A 173 -15.13 2.86 -9.33
N LEU A 174 -15.88 1.84 -9.74
CA LEU A 174 -16.58 0.96 -8.80
C LEU A 174 -15.62 0.22 -7.87
N GLN A 175 -14.45 -0.17 -8.37
CA GLN A 175 -13.41 -0.79 -7.55
C GLN A 175 -12.87 0.18 -6.48
N LYS A 176 -12.57 1.43 -6.86
CA LYS A 176 -12.17 2.48 -5.92
C LYS A 176 -13.25 2.71 -4.85
N LEU A 177 -14.51 2.81 -5.25
CA LEU A 177 -15.65 2.99 -4.34
C LEU A 177 -15.82 1.82 -3.38
N PHE A 178 -15.61 0.58 -3.87
CA PHE A 178 -15.60 -0.61 -3.02
C PHE A 178 -14.49 -0.54 -1.96
N LEU A 179 -13.28 -0.14 -2.34
CA LEU A 179 -12.13 -0.10 -1.42
C LEU A 179 -12.25 1.00 -0.35
N LEU A 180 -12.77 2.19 -0.70
CA LEU A 180 -12.72 3.39 0.14
C LEU A 180 -14.06 3.84 0.74
N LYS A 181 -15.19 3.43 0.15
CA LYS A 181 -16.54 3.91 0.49
C LYS A 181 -16.64 5.44 0.67
N ASP A 182 -15.90 6.21 -0.13
CA ASP A 182 -15.69 7.66 0.07
C ASP A 182 -16.88 8.54 -0.35
N ARG A 183 -18.01 7.94 -0.75
CA ARG A 183 -19.26 8.63 -1.13
C ARG A 183 -20.33 8.52 -0.04
N PRO A 184 -20.92 9.64 0.42
CA PRO A 184 -22.01 9.61 1.41
C PRO A 184 -23.20 8.74 0.99
N GLU A 185 -23.54 8.72 -0.29
CA GLU A 185 -24.63 7.92 -0.85
C GLU A 185 -24.34 6.42 -0.72
N LEU A 186 -23.11 5.99 -1.00
CA LEU A 186 -22.66 4.62 -0.80
C LEU A 186 -22.66 4.25 0.69
N LYS A 187 -22.15 5.11 1.58
CA LYS A 187 -22.16 4.86 3.03
C LYS A 187 -23.57 4.61 3.58
N LYS A 188 -24.56 5.40 3.13
CA LYS A 188 -25.98 5.25 3.53
C LYS A 188 -26.53 3.85 3.19
N VAL A 189 -26.12 3.26 2.07
CA VAL A 189 -26.60 1.94 1.65
C VAL A 189 -25.72 0.80 2.17
N ALA A 190 -24.42 1.03 2.36
CA ALA A 190 -23.46 0.04 2.84
C ALA A 190 -23.50 -0.17 4.36
N ASN A 191 -23.82 0.87 5.15
CA ASN A 191 -23.69 0.81 6.62
C ASN A 191 -25.04 0.63 7.33
N ASN A 192 -25.04 -0.11 8.44
CA ASN A 192 -26.20 -0.32 9.31
C ASN A 192 -26.48 0.93 10.18
N SER A 193 -27.50 0.86 11.05
CA SER A 193 -27.87 1.98 11.93
C SER A 193 -26.81 2.35 12.98
N LYS A 194 -25.82 1.49 13.22
CA LYS A 194 -24.68 1.74 14.12
C LYS A 194 -23.46 2.32 13.38
N GLY A 195 -23.57 2.50 12.05
CA GLY A 195 -22.47 2.95 11.20
C GLY A 195 -21.51 1.84 10.79
N GLU A 196 -21.81 0.57 11.07
CA GLU A 196 -20.95 -0.57 10.71
C GLU A 196 -21.30 -1.07 9.30
N ASP A 197 -20.31 -1.57 8.57
CA ASP A 197 -20.50 -2.24 7.28
C ASP A 197 -21.49 -3.41 7.39
N LYS A 198 -22.55 -3.40 6.57
CA LYS A 198 -23.64 -4.40 6.65
C LYS A 198 -23.18 -5.81 6.32
N ILE A 199 -22.22 -5.97 5.42
CA ILE A 199 -21.76 -7.28 4.96
C ILE A 199 -20.80 -7.85 6.00
N GLU A 200 -19.80 -7.07 6.40
CA GLU A 200 -18.82 -7.51 7.40
C GLU A 200 -19.49 -7.78 8.76
N ALA A 201 -20.33 -6.88 9.26
CA ALA A 201 -20.97 -7.06 10.57
C ALA A 201 -21.95 -8.25 10.65
N LYS A 202 -22.39 -8.79 9.50
CA LYS A 202 -23.29 -9.96 9.43
C LYS A 202 -22.58 -11.24 9.02
N LYS A 203 -21.30 -11.17 8.66
CA LYS A 203 -20.55 -12.32 8.17
C LYS A 203 -20.47 -13.37 9.27
N LYS A 204 -21.09 -14.54 9.04
CA LYS A 204 -20.94 -15.69 9.93
C LYS A 204 -19.71 -16.46 9.49
N LEU A 205 -18.73 -16.56 10.39
CA LEU A 205 -17.54 -17.35 10.14
C LEU A 205 -17.86 -18.85 10.31
N PRO A 206 -17.49 -19.71 9.35
CA PRO A 206 -17.56 -21.16 9.51
C PRO A 206 -16.78 -21.64 10.75
N LYS A 207 -17.15 -22.81 11.29
CA LYS A 207 -16.50 -23.37 12.48
C LYS A 207 -15.05 -23.79 12.22
N ASP A 208 -14.76 -24.18 10.98
CA ASP A 208 -13.50 -24.70 10.46
C ASP A 208 -12.62 -23.63 9.77
N ILE A 209 -12.98 -22.35 9.93
CA ILE A 209 -12.24 -21.25 9.34
C ILE A 209 -10.80 -21.16 9.88
N ASN A 210 -9.86 -20.73 9.04
CA ASN A 210 -8.47 -20.52 9.45
C ASN A 210 -8.39 -19.48 10.58
N VAL A 211 -7.54 -19.74 11.58
CA VAL A 211 -7.28 -18.86 12.74
C VAL A 211 -6.98 -17.42 12.32
N LYS A 212 -6.16 -17.23 11.29
CA LYS A 212 -5.82 -15.90 10.76
C LYS A 212 -7.07 -15.14 10.28
N GLU A 213 -7.98 -15.80 9.56
CA GLU A 213 -9.21 -15.14 9.08
C GLU A 213 -10.14 -14.77 10.23
N LYS A 214 -10.25 -15.64 11.23
CA LYS A 214 -11.01 -15.36 12.45
C LYS A 214 -10.45 -14.16 13.21
N GLU A 215 -9.15 -14.16 13.49
CA GLU A 215 -8.50 -13.06 14.22
C GLU A 215 -8.59 -11.73 13.46
N ILE A 216 -8.36 -11.74 12.15
CA ILE A 216 -8.52 -10.53 11.32
C ILE A 216 -9.95 -10.01 11.44
N HIS A 217 -10.96 -10.87 11.24
CA HIS A 217 -12.34 -10.43 11.28
C HIS A 217 -12.76 -9.85 12.64
N GLU A 218 -12.32 -10.44 13.75
CA GLU A 218 -12.59 -9.96 15.11
C GLU A 218 -11.88 -8.61 15.41
N LYS A 219 -10.71 -8.40 14.82
CA LYS A 219 -9.88 -7.19 15.03
C LYS A 219 -10.08 -6.12 13.95
N LEU A 220 -10.94 -6.32 12.94
CA LEU A 220 -11.33 -5.26 12.02
C LEU A 220 -12.27 -4.26 12.72
N ASP A 221 -12.13 -2.97 12.40
CA ASP A 221 -13.11 -1.95 12.75
C ASP A 221 -14.16 -1.88 11.64
N TRP A 222 -15.35 -2.42 11.91
CA TRP A 222 -16.46 -2.44 10.96
C TRP A 222 -17.01 -1.05 10.61
N LYS A 223 -16.63 -0.01 11.35
CA LYS A 223 -17.00 1.37 11.06
C LYS A 223 -16.00 2.08 10.15
N ASP A 224 -14.85 1.47 9.87
CA ASP A 224 -13.84 2.06 8.99
C ASP A 224 -14.36 2.10 7.54
N ASP A 225 -14.28 3.28 6.92
CA ASP A 225 -14.69 3.48 5.53
C ASP A 225 -13.83 2.64 4.56
N SER A 226 -12.56 2.42 4.92
CA SER A 226 -11.58 1.65 4.16
C SER A 226 -11.52 0.18 4.58
N ILE A 227 -12.54 -0.36 5.27
CA ILE A 227 -12.54 -1.75 5.77
C ILE A 227 -12.21 -2.78 4.69
N ASN A 228 -12.73 -2.61 3.46
CA ASN A 228 -12.46 -3.54 2.37
C ASN A 228 -10.97 -3.49 2.00
N MET A 229 -10.38 -2.31 1.88
CA MET A 229 -8.94 -2.15 1.63
C MET A 229 -8.08 -2.69 2.80
N LEU A 230 -8.45 -2.42 4.06
CA LEU A 230 -7.77 -2.94 5.25
C LEU A 230 -7.74 -4.47 5.23
N ARG A 231 -8.90 -5.10 4.98
CA ARG A 231 -9.04 -6.55 4.92
C ARG A 231 -8.14 -7.14 3.83
N GLU A 232 -8.19 -6.59 2.63
CA GLU A 232 -7.36 -7.04 1.50
C GLU A 232 -5.87 -7.01 1.83
N LEU A 233 -5.39 -5.94 2.47
CA LEU A 233 -3.98 -5.78 2.83
C LEU A 233 -3.54 -6.66 4.02
N LEU A 234 -4.46 -7.19 4.83
CA LEU A 234 -4.12 -8.16 5.89
C LEU A 234 -4.01 -9.59 5.34
N PHE A 235 -4.83 -9.93 4.34
CA PHE A 235 -4.76 -11.23 3.66
C PHE A 235 -3.62 -11.28 2.65
N THR A 236 -3.43 -10.21 1.89
CA THR A 236 -2.38 -10.08 0.88
C THR A 236 -1.59 -8.80 1.12
N PRO A 237 -0.73 -8.75 2.16
CA PRO A 237 0.13 -7.60 2.38
C PRO A 237 0.98 -7.28 1.16
N ILE A 238 1.15 -5.99 0.90
CA ILE A 238 1.77 -5.52 -0.33
C ILE A 238 3.10 -4.84 -0.05
N VAL A 239 4.00 -4.89 -1.03
CA VAL A 239 5.30 -4.21 -0.99
C VAL A 239 5.48 -3.40 -2.26
N PHE A 240 5.75 -2.11 -2.10
CA PHE A 240 6.33 -1.30 -3.16
C PHE A 240 7.83 -1.56 -3.21
N SER A 241 8.35 -1.85 -4.40
CA SER A 241 9.73 -2.29 -4.56
C SER A 241 10.49 -1.53 -5.63
N TRP A 242 11.77 -1.32 -5.35
CA TRP A 242 12.78 -0.83 -6.25
C TRP A 242 13.93 -1.83 -6.22
N GLU A 243 14.20 -2.46 -7.36
CA GLU A 243 15.12 -3.58 -7.44
C GLU A 243 16.04 -3.42 -8.63
N PHE A 244 17.33 -3.65 -8.36
CA PHE A 244 18.34 -3.66 -9.40
C PHE A 244 18.12 -4.86 -10.32
N THR A 245 18.43 -4.66 -11.59
CA THR A 245 18.46 -5.71 -12.62
C THR A 245 19.88 -5.95 -13.12
N ASP A 246 20.89 -5.37 -12.46
CA ASP A 246 22.28 -5.38 -12.94
C ASP A 246 22.99 -6.69 -12.62
N LYS A 247 23.53 -7.34 -13.66
CA LYS A 247 24.33 -8.56 -13.59
C LYS A 247 25.75 -8.38 -14.20
N ARG A 248 26.17 -7.13 -14.44
CA ARG A 248 27.38 -6.80 -15.23
C ARG A 248 28.60 -6.62 -14.34
N ASP A 249 29.77 -7.04 -14.84
CA ASP A 249 31.14 -7.02 -14.27
C ASP A 249 31.32 -6.51 -12.80
N MET A 250 31.34 -7.46 -11.87
CA MET A 250 31.26 -7.23 -10.42
C MET A 250 32.59 -7.34 -9.68
N ASN A 251 33.60 -7.96 -10.28
CA ASN A 251 34.88 -8.23 -9.60
C ASN A 251 35.67 -6.94 -9.30
N LEU A 252 35.57 -5.92 -10.16
CA LEU A 252 36.24 -4.62 -9.96
C LEU A 252 35.47 -3.67 -9.03
N ARG A 253 34.23 -4.00 -8.68
CA ARG A 253 33.27 -3.08 -8.04
C ARG A 253 32.81 -3.53 -6.66
N LYS A 254 33.21 -4.71 -6.19
CA LYS A 254 32.77 -5.27 -4.89
C LYS A 254 32.85 -4.26 -3.74
N SER A 255 33.94 -3.50 -3.63
CA SER A 255 34.14 -2.51 -2.56
C SER A 255 33.22 -1.28 -2.65
N LEU A 256 32.55 -1.06 -3.77
CA LEU A 256 31.65 0.08 -4.02
C LEU A 256 30.19 -0.22 -3.62
N GLY A 257 29.86 -1.45 -3.24
CA GLY A 257 28.51 -1.91 -2.87
C GLY A 257 27.93 -1.31 -1.60
N LYS A 258 28.63 -0.37 -0.96
CA LYS A 258 28.24 0.22 0.31
C LYS A 258 27.30 1.40 0.08
N ILE A 259 26.17 1.39 0.79
CA ILE A 259 25.17 2.47 0.75
C ILE A 259 24.82 2.94 2.16
N LYS A 260 24.58 4.24 2.29
CA LYS A 260 24.05 4.86 3.51
C LYS A 260 22.75 5.64 3.27
N ASN A 261 22.50 6.01 2.02
CA ASN A 261 21.40 6.88 1.62
C ASN A 261 20.92 6.57 0.19
N ILE A 262 19.87 7.29 -0.23
CA ILE A 262 19.24 7.14 -1.55
C ILE A 262 20.17 7.59 -2.66
N GLN A 263 21.04 8.57 -2.42
CA GLN A 263 22.00 9.02 -3.43
C GLN A 263 23.02 7.92 -3.74
N ASP A 264 23.53 7.22 -2.72
CA ASP A 264 24.38 6.04 -2.91
C ASP A 264 23.66 4.93 -3.65
N PHE A 265 22.42 4.63 -3.25
CA PHE A 265 21.59 3.64 -3.94
C PHE A 265 21.39 4.00 -5.41
N ASN A 266 20.99 5.23 -5.72
CA ASN A 266 20.78 5.71 -7.08
C ASN A 266 22.07 5.79 -7.89
N ARG A 267 23.20 6.15 -7.27
CA ARG A 267 24.53 6.13 -7.88
C ARG A 267 24.90 4.73 -8.32
N LEU A 268 24.67 3.72 -7.48
CA LEU A 268 24.89 2.32 -7.84
C LEU A 268 23.91 1.83 -8.90
N ALA A 269 22.63 2.18 -8.77
CA ALA A 269 21.57 1.79 -9.70
C ALA A 269 21.78 2.34 -11.12
N GLY A 270 22.28 3.58 -11.21
CA GLY A 270 22.48 4.32 -12.45
C GLY A 270 23.85 4.14 -13.09
N TYR A 271 24.73 3.32 -12.51
CA TYR A 271 26.06 3.09 -13.05
C TYR A 271 25.99 2.36 -14.40
N ASN A 272 26.68 2.90 -15.40
CA ASN A 272 26.84 2.28 -16.71
C ASN A 272 28.35 2.07 -16.98
N PRO A 273 28.83 0.82 -17.11
CA PRO A 273 30.23 0.53 -17.42
C PRO A 273 30.59 0.82 -18.89
N SER A 274 29.60 0.95 -19.77
CA SER A 274 29.83 1.23 -21.20
C SER A 274 29.87 2.74 -21.48
N GLU A 275 30.73 3.15 -22.40
CA GLU A 275 30.72 4.50 -23.00
C GLU A 275 29.44 4.75 -23.82
N THR A 276 28.73 3.69 -24.23
CA THR A 276 27.42 3.80 -24.88
C THR A 276 26.31 3.91 -23.83
N PRO A 277 25.45 4.95 -23.87
CA PRO A 277 24.29 5.05 -22.99
C PRO A 277 23.37 3.84 -23.16
N GLN A 278 23.21 3.02 -22.13
CA GLN A 278 22.14 2.03 -22.10
C GLN A 278 20.87 2.72 -21.61
N LEU A 279 19.90 2.88 -22.51
CA LEU A 279 18.57 3.37 -22.16
C LEU A 279 17.94 2.37 -21.17
N ASP A 280 17.27 2.89 -20.13
CA ASP A 280 16.44 2.12 -19.18
C ASP A 280 17.14 1.14 -18.23
N LEU A 281 18.40 1.40 -17.85
CA LEU A 281 18.99 0.68 -16.71
C LEU A 281 18.39 1.17 -15.38
N ASN A 282 17.64 0.30 -14.70
CA ASN A 282 16.99 0.57 -13.42
C ASN A 282 16.24 1.92 -13.44
N PRO A 283 15.23 2.11 -14.31
CA PRO A 283 14.58 3.40 -14.48
C PRO A 283 13.84 3.80 -13.20
N VAL A 284 13.61 5.10 -13.06
CA VAL A 284 12.65 5.62 -12.08
C VAL A 284 11.22 5.25 -12.50
N ALA A 285 10.24 5.46 -11.62
CA ALA A 285 8.85 5.24 -11.96
C ALA A 285 8.42 6.09 -13.17
N LYS A 286 7.59 5.50 -14.05
CA LYS A 286 6.97 6.19 -15.19
C LYS A 286 5.88 7.16 -14.72
N GLU A 287 5.47 8.11 -15.57
CA GLU A 287 4.49 9.15 -15.19
C GLU A 287 3.17 8.58 -14.64
N TRP A 288 2.59 7.56 -15.28
CA TRP A 288 1.37 6.92 -14.76
C TRP A 288 1.60 6.26 -13.40
N GLN A 289 2.79 5.68 -13.18
CA GLN A 289 3.15 5.07 -11.91
C GLN A 289 3.33 6.14 -10.83
N LYS A 290 3.94 7.29 -11.15
CA LYS A 290 4.08 8.43 -10.22
C LYS A 290 2.73 8.95 -9.74
N LYS A 291 1.69 8.92 -10.59
CA LYS A 291 0.33 9.34 -10.20
C LYS A 291 -0.31 8.45 -9.11
N ILE A 292 0.06 7.17 -9.06
CA ILE A 292 -0.48 6.17 -8.12
C ILE A 292 0.55 5.69 -7.10
N MET A 293 1.76 6.26 -7.12
CA MET A 293 2.82 5.95 -6.18
C MET A 293 2.53 6.62 -4.84
N ILE A 294 2.50 5.81 -3.79
CA ILE A 294 2.46 6.29 -2.41
C ILE A 294 3.82 6.92 -2.12
N LYS A 295 3.82 8.22 -1.85
CA LYS A 295 5.05 8.96 -1.56
C LYS A 295 5.40 8.87 -0.08
N SER A 296 4.43 8.58 0.78
CA SER A 296 4.56 8.54 2.24
C SER A 296 5.12 9.84 2.86
N ASN A 297 4.71 10.17 4.08
CA ASN A 297 5.23 11.34 4.80
C ASN A 297 6.61 11.08 5.44
N MET A 298 7.40 10.16 4.87
CA MET A 298 8.71 9.75 5.40
C MET A 298 9.86 10.60 4.84
N GLY A 299 9.59 11.72 4.18
CA GLY A 299 10.59 12.64 3.62
C GLY A 299 11.34 12.15 2.38
N ILE A 300 11.07 10.93 1.90
CA ILE A 300 11.80 10.31 0.78
C ILE A 300 11.17 10.66 -0.58
N GLU A 301 12.01 11.06 -1.54
CA GLU A 301 11.62 11.28 -2.95
C GLU A 301 11.53 9.96 -3.74
N PHE A 302 10.51 9.15 -3.46
CA PHE A 302 10.31 7.84 -4.10
C PHE A 302 10.19 7.88 -5.63
N ASP A 303 9.73 9.00 -6.18
CA ASP A 303 9.63 9.21 -7.64
C ASP A 303 10.97 9.41 -8.34
N LYS A 304 12.04 9.69 -7.57
CA LYS A 304 13.42 9.76 -8.05
C LYS A 304 14.24 8.49 -7.76
N LEU A 305 13.69 7.56 -6.99
CA LEU A 305 14.36 6.30 -6.66
C LEU A 305 14.38 5.38 -7.89
N ARG A 306 15.57 4.92 -8.27
CA ARG A 306 15.81 4.07 -9.44
C ARG A 306 15.44 2.61 -9.20
N GLY A 307 15.14 1.89 -10.27
CA GLY A 307 14.81 0.47 -10.23
C GLY A 307 13.36 0.17 -9.87
N TYR A 308 12.44 1.12 -10.02
CA TYR A 308 11.04 0.93 -9.62
C TYR A 308 10.41 -0.29 -10.30
N LYS A 309 9.90 -1.23 -9.50
CA LYS A 309 9.18 -2.43 -9.96
C LYS A 309 7.69 -2.38 -9.65
N GLY A 310 7.22 -1.35 -8.96
CA GLY A 310 5.82 -1.25 -8.56
C GLY A 310 5.49 -2.11 -7.36
N TYR A 311 4.23 -2.49 -7.31
CA TYR A 311 3.68 -3.38 -6.29
C TYR A 311 4.08 -4.83 -6.57
N LYS A 312 4.49 -5.53 -5.51
CA LYS A 312 4.68 -6.98 -5.43
C LYS A 312 4.05 -7.52 -4.16
N LYS A 313 3.68 -8.80 -4.14
CA LYS A 313 3.15 -9.42 -2.92
C LYS A 313 4.27 -9.54 -1.88
N SER A 314 3.97 -9.35 -0.59
CA SER A 314 4.98 -9.59 0.45
C SER A 314 5.56 -11.00 0.40
N SER A 315 4.77 -12.00 -0.04
CA SER A 315 5.23 -13.39 -0.24
C SER A 315 6.33 -13.55 -1.29
N ASP A 316 6.50 -12.56 -2.18
CA ASP A 316 7.50 -12.62 -3.25
C ASP A 316 8.91 -12.30 -2.71
N PHE A 317 9.02 -11.91 -1.44
CA PHE A 317 10.28 -11.58 -0.77
C PHE A 317 10.66 -12.62 0.28
N THR A 318 11.92 -13.04 0.23
CA THR A 318 12.59 -13.77 1.31
C THR A 318 13.26 -12.78 2.26
N ALA A 319 12.49 -11.90 2.90
CA ALA A 319 13.06 -10.90 3.81
C ALA A 319 12.67 -11.19 5.27
N GLY A 320 13.39 -12.13 5.89
CA GLY A 320 13.44 -12.33 7.33
C GLY A 320 12.10 -12.25 8.08
N ARG A 321 12.15 -11.78 9.33
CA ARG A 321 10.95 -11.54 10.15
C ARG A 321 10.24 -10.24 9.75
N ASP A 322 10.96 -9.27 9.21
CA ASP A 322 10.45 -7.92 8.94
C ASP A 322 9.30 -7.90 7.91
N LEU A 323 9.33 -8.77 6.90
CA LEU A 323 8.23 -8.93 5.92
C LEU A 323 7.27 -10.08 6.23
N SER A 324 7.40 -10.72 7.40
CA SER A 324 6.52 -11.81 7.77
C SER A 324 5.04 -11.42 7.68
N ILE A 325 4.21 -12.34 7.20
CA ILE A 325 2.77 -12.15 6.98
C ILE A 325 1.91 -13.00 7.92
N THR A 326 2.53 -13.59 8.95
CA THR A 326 1.81 -14.26 10.04
C THR A 326 0.98 -13.23 10.80
N ILE A 327 -0.12 -13.66 11.41
CA ILE A 327 -0.98 -12.74 12.15
C ILE A 327 -0.25 -12.23 13.40
N GLU A 328 0.57 -13.07 14.02
CA GLU A 328 1.41 -12.76 15.16
C GLU A 328 2.41 -11.65 14.84
N ASP A 329 3.16 -11.76 13.74
CA ASP A 329 4.13 -10.73 13.37
C ASP A 329 3.42 -9.43 12.95
N ILE A 330 2.25 -9.50 12.28
CA ILE A 330 1.45 -8.30 11.97
C ILE A 330 0.95 -7.62 13.26
N LYS A 331 0.54 -8.37 14.29
CA LYS A 331 0.09 -7.82 15.58
C LYS A 331 1.23 -7.17 16.36
N GLU A 332 2.46 -7.64 16.19
CA GLU A 332 3.65 -7.06 16.85
C GLU A 332 4.15 -5.78 16.17
N ARG A 333 3.71 -5.46 14.95
CA ARG A 333 4.18 -4.28 14.21
C ARG A 333 3.67 -2.98 14.84
N LYS A 334 4.62 -2.12 15.20
CA LYS A 334 4.37 -0.78 15.78
C LYS A 334 4.55 0.37 14.80
N SER A 335 5.12 0.10 13.62
CA SER A 335 5.41 1.10 12.60
C SER A 335 5.50 0.47 11.21
N VAL A 336 5.52 1.32 10.19
CA VAL A 336 5.70 0.90 8.79
C VAL A 336 7.09 0.30 8.57
N VAL A 337 7.17 -0.76 7.77
CA VAL A 337 8.43 -1.39 7.36
C VAL A 337 8.85 -0.85 6.00
N TYR A 338 9.99 -0.17 5.96
CA TYR A 338 10.61 0.31 4.73
C TYR A 338 12.13 0.38 4.87
N GLY A 339 12.83 0.51 3.75
CA GLY A 339 14.29 0.68 3.69
C GLY A 339 14.96 -0.25 2.68
N TYR A 340 16.28 -0.31 2.77
CA TYR A 340 17.12 -1.18 1.95
C TYR A 340 17.15 -2.59 2.54
N ILE A 341 17.16 -3.61 1.68
CA ILE A 341 17.39 -5.00 2.11
C ILE A 341 18.89 -5.26 2.04
N GLU A 342 19.50 -5.67 3.15
CA GLU A 342 20.86 -6.22 3.13
C GLU A 342 20.80 -7.68 2.64
N PRO A 343 21.34 -8.01 1.45
CA PRO A 343 21.13 -9.32 0.82
C PRO A 343 21.79 -10.49 1.55
N ASN A 344 22.82 -10.24 2.37
CA ASN A 344 23.51 -11.29 3.12
C ASN A 344 22.86 -11.60 4.48
N LYS A 345 22.05 -10.67 5.03
CA LYS A 345 21.34 -10.85 6.31
C LYS A 345 19.83 -10.93 6.18
N ASN A 346 19.27 -10.61 5.00
CA ASN A 346 17.83 -10.53 4.74
C ASN A 346 17.08 -9.66 5.76
N ARG A 347 17.72 -8.57 6.22
CA ARG A 347 17.15 -7.58 7.15
C ARG A 347 16.92 -6.25 6.44
N ILE A 348 15.90 -5.53 6.85
CA ILE A 348 15.55 -4.23 6.29
C ILE A 348 16.09 -3.11 7.17
N TYR A 349 16.82 -2.19 6.57
CA TYR A 349 17.37 -1.02 7.23
C TYR A 349 16.86 0.24 6.54
N SER A 350 16.11 1.07 7.27
CA SER A 350 15.77 2.41 6.78
C SER A 350 16.90 3.40 7.09
N PRO A 351 16.91 4.61 6.49
CA PRO A 351 17.83 5.66 6.90
C PRO A 351 17.81 5.92 8.43
N GLU A 352 16.63 5.86 9.03
CA GLU A 352 16.39 5.97 10.47
C GLU A 352 17.08 4.84 11.26
N SER A 353 17.07 3.60 10.74
CA SER A 353 17.77 2.47 11.36
C SER A 353 19.29 2.67 11.36
N LEU A 354 19.85 3.29 10.32
CA LEU A 354 21.28 3.61 10.28
C LEU A 354 21.65 4.73 11.27
N ILE A 355 20.77 5.74 11.42
CA ILE A 355 20.90 6.76 12.45
C ILE A 355 20.85 6.13 13.85
N PHE A 356 19.88 5.22 14.08
CA PHE A 356 19.78 4.47 15.33
C PHE A 356 21.09 3.74 15.64
N ASN A 357 21.64 3.03 14.66
CA ASN A 357 22.91 2.32 14.81
C ASN A 357 24.07 3.28 15.15
N LYS A 358 24.10 4.49 14.56
CA LYS A 358 25.09 5.52 14.89
C LYS A 358 24.99 5.98 16.35
N VAL A 359 23.77 6.18 16.85
CA VAL A 359 23.52 6.53 18.24
C VAL A 359 23.94 5.40 19.19
N VAL A 360 23.56 4.15 18.91
CA VAL A 360 23.98 2.99 19.72
C VAL A 360 25.50 2.88 19.79
N ARG A 361 26.19 3.05 18.66
CA ARG A 361 27.66 3.01 18.60
C ARG A 361 28.32 4.18 19.32
N LYS A 362 27.68 5.36 19.38
CA LYS A 362 28.15 6.50 20.16
C LYS A 362 28.07 6.23 21.67
N VAL A 363 26.96 5.65 22.13
CA VAL A 363 26.76 5.24 23.53
C VAL A 363 27.73 4.13 23.92
N LYS A 364 28.05 3.21 22.99
CA LYS A 364 29.04 2.12 23.11
C LYS A 364 28.72 1.04 24.16
N TYR A 365 28.37 1.43 25.38
CA TYR A 365 28.12 0.57 26.54
C TYR A 365 26.62 0.42 26.83
N ARG A 366 26.24 -0.75 27.34
CA ARG A 366 24.91 -0.97 27.93
C ARG A 366 24.72 -0.03 29.12
N ALA A 367 23.48 0.41 29.35
CA ALA A 367 23.18 1.21 30.54
C ALA A 367 23.43 0.38 31.81
N LEU A 368 24.04 0.99 32.82
CA LEU A 368 24.31 0.34 34.09
C LEU A 368 23.09 0.50 34.98
N ALA A 369 22.56 -0.62 35.47
CA ALA A 369 21.44 -0.62 36.39
C ALA A 369 21.89 -0.73 37.85
N SER A 370 21.16 -0.08 38.73
CA SER A 370 21.24 -0.24 40.17
C SER A 370 19.86 -0.11 40.81
N LEU A 371 19.69 -0.67 42.01
CA LEU A 371 18.54 -0.35 42.85
C LEU A 371 18.78 0.99 43.55
N LYS A 372 17.71 1.75 43.76
CA LYS A 372 17.73 2.90 44.67
C LYS A 372 18.20 2.45 46.05
N ASN A 373 19.04 3.26 46.70
CA ASN A 373 19.67 2.87 47.97
C ASN A 373 18.66 2.39 49.03
N GLU A 374 17.55 3.09 49.20
CA GLU A 374 16.48 2.71 50.14
C GLU A 374 15.80 1.38 49.78
N ILE A 375 15.65 1.09 48.49
CA ILE A 375 15.04 -0.14 47.99
C ILE A 375 16.01 -1.31 48.14
N LYS A 376 17.29 -1.08 47.84
CA LYS A 376 18.35 -2.07 48.04
C LYS A 376 18.40 -2.57 49.48
N THR A 377 18.37 -1.67 50.46
CA THR A 377 18.37 -2.05 51.89
C THR A 377 17.15 -2.91 52.25
N LYS A 378 15.95 -2.50 51.83
CA LYS A 378 14.69 -3.24 52.09
C LYS A 378 14.63 -4.59 51.39
N PHE A 379 15.16 -4.68 50.17
CA PHE A 379 15.24 -5.92 49.42
C PHE A 379 16.23 -6.89 50.07
N LEU A 380 17.41 -6.41 50.48
CA LEU A 380 18.41 -7.23 51.18
C LEU A 380 17.97 -7.66 52.59
N SER A 381 17.19 -6.85 53.32
CA SER A 381 16.63 -7.23 54.62
C SER A 381 15.45 -8.22 54.50
N GLY A 382 14.92 -8.42 53.29
CA GLY A 382 13.76 -9.29 53.03
C GLY A 382 12.40 -8.63 53.30
N GLU A 383 12.38 -7.34 53.66
CA GLU A 383 11.16 -6.54 53.79
C GLU A 383 10.44 -6.39 52.44
N LEU A 384 11.19 -6.34 51.35
CA LEU A 384 10.67 -6.27 49.99
C LEU A 384 10.94 -7.59 49.25
N LYS A 385 9.87 -8.28 48.83
CA LYS A 385 9.95 -9.56 48.08
C LYS A 385 9.82 -9.41 46.57
N THR A 386 9.38 -8.25 46.10
CA THR A 386 9.11 -7.96 44.68
C THR A 386 9.63 -6.59 44.32
N LEU A 387 10.16 -6.46 43.10
CA LEU A 387 10.63 -5.19 42.56
C LEU A 387 9.73 -4.74 41.42
N THR A 388 9.61 -3.44 41.27
CA THR A 388 8.87 -2.74 40.22
C THR A 388 9.80 -1.81 39.45
N ASP A 389 9.35 -1.31 38.31
CA ASP A 389 10.16 -0.43 37.47
C ASP A 389 10.67 0.82 38.20
N LYS A 390 9.93 1.30 39.21
CA LYS A 390 10.27 2.52 39.97
C LYS A 390 11.46 2.36 40.91
N ASP A 391 11.87 1.12 41.17
CA ASP A 391 12.87 0.79 42.17
C ASP A 391 14.31 0.89 41.64
N PHE A 392 14.45 1.08 40.33
CA PHE A 392 15.74 1.11 39.63
C PHE A 392 16.20 2.53 39.33
N GLU A 393 17.50 2.65 39.10
CA GLU A 393 18.19 3.80 38.51
C GLU A 393 19.09 3.31 37.38
N LEU A 394 19.27 4.16 36.36
CA LEU A 394 20.16 3.89 35.24
C LEU A 394 21.22 4.98 35.07
N LYS A 395 22.44 4.53 34.72
CA LYS A 395 23.50 5.35 34.17
C LYS A 395 23.79 4.99 32.72
N VAL A 396 23.99 6.01 31.88
CA VAL A 396 24.26 5.86 30.44
C VAL A 396 25.56 6.57 30.09
N TYR A 397 26.38 5.95 29.24
CA TYR A 397 27.57 6.56 28.69
C TYR A 397 27.23 7.38 27.44
N ASP A 398 27.64 8.63 27.37
CA ASP A 398 27.30 9.51 26.23
C ASP A 398 28.34 9.48 25.09
N GLY A 399 29.37 8.64 25.22
CA GLY A 399 30.55 8.64 24.36
C GLY A 399 31.74 9.37 24.97
N SER A 400 31.58 10.00 26.14
CA SER A 400 32.64 10.68 26.90
C SER A 400 32.59 10.37 28.40
N SER A 401 31.42 10.45 29.04
CA SER A 401 31.24 10.20 30.47
C SER A 401 29.91 9.51 30.80
N TRP A 402 29.80 8.99 32.03
CA TRP A 402 28.59 8.37 32.56
C TRP A 402 27.65 9.41 33.16
N HIS A 403 26.36 9.32 32.84
CA HIS A 403 25.32 10.23 33.29
C HIS A 403 24.10 9.48 33.81
N ASN A 404 23.47 10.02 34.86
CA ASN A 404 22.21 9.50 35.36
C ASN A 404 21.08 9.82 34.37
N THR A 405 20.18 8.85 34.17
CA THR A 405 18.92 9.06 33.45
C THR A 405 17.89 9.81 34.29
N THR A 406 16.90 10.41 33.62
CA THR A 406 15.70 10.96 34.25
C THR A 406 14.56 9.94 34.20
N GLN A 407 13.95 9.65 35.34
CA GLN A 407 12.80 8.75 35.41
C GLN A 407 11.50 9.50 35.05
N LYS A 408 10.68 8.94 34.17
CA LYS A 408 9.32 9.41 33.85
C LYS A 408 8.29 8.31 34.07
N GLU A 409 7.09 8.70 34.48
CA GLU A 409 5.96 7.78 34.66
C GLU A 409 4.80 8.22 33.76
N ASP A 410 4.31 7.29 32.94
CA ASP A 410 3.12 7.50 32.13
C ASP A 410 1.88 7.50 33.03
N ALA A 411 1.13 8.61 33.01
CA ALA A 411 0.02 8.81 33.93
C ALA A 411 -1.12 7.78 33.76
N ALA A 412 -1.30 7.25 32.55
CA ALA A 412 -2.39 6.35 32.18
C ALA A 412 -2.04 4.87 32.40
N THR A 413 -0.82 4.47 32.07
CA THR A 413 -0.36 3.07 32.14
C THR A 413 0.44 2.76 33.40
N LYS A 414 0.87 3.80 34.15
CA LYS A 414 1.78 3.69 35.30
C LYS A 414 3.13 3.07 34.96
N LYS A 415 3.44 2.93 33.67
CA LYS A 415 4.72 2.42 33.20
C LYS A 415 5.80 3.48 33.40
N VAL A 416 6.97 3.04 33.83
CA VAL A 416 8.13 3.91 34.03
C VAL A 416 9.12 3.75 32.88
N THR A 417 9.64 4.89 32.43
CA THR A 417 10.75 4.97 31.47
C THR A 417 11.89 5.77 32.08
N PHE A 418 13.10 5.51 31.58
CA PHE A 418 14.30 6.22 31.93
C PHE A 418 14.83 6.91 30.69
N GLU A 419 15.08 8.20 30.77
CA GLU A 419 15.42 9.02 29.61
C GLU A 419 16.77 9.70 29.76
N TYR A 420 17.55 9.74 28.68
CA TYR A 420 18.77 10.54 28.58
C TYR A 420 18.88 11.19 27.22
N LYS A 421 19.15 12.50 27.20
CA LYS A 421 19.28 13.29 25.97
C LYS A 421 20.74 13.34 25.52
N LEU A 422 21.04 12.68 24.40
CA LEU A 422 22.30 12.84 23.66
C LEU A 422 22.22 14.06 22.76
N SER A 423 23.29 14.85 22.74
CA SER A 423 23.36 16.05 21.91
C SER A 423 24.47 15.94 20.86
N GLY A 424 24.31 16.65 19.75
CA GLY A 424 25.41 16.85 18.80
C GLY A 424 25.77 15.63 17.94
N ILE A 425 24.81 14.76 17.60
CA ILE A 425 25.06 13.59 16.75
C ILE A 425 25.04 14.02 15.28
N ASP A 426 26.18 13.87 14.59
CA ASP A 426 26.26 14.12 13.15
C ASP A 426 25.52 13.03 12.37
N VAL A 427 24.49 13.41 11.63
CA VAL A 427 23.65 12.48 10.85
C VAL A 427 23.46 12.93 9.40
N LYS A 428 24.22 13.93 8.95
CA LYS A 428 24.05 14.55 7.63
C LYS A 428 24.08 13.54 6.48
N GLU A 429 24.98 12.56 6.57
CA GLU A 429 25.16 11.52 5.55
C GLU A 429 23.93 10.60 5.35
N TYR A 430 23.05 10.48 6.35
CA TYR A 430 21.83 9.66 6.28
C TYR A 430 20.60 10.49 5.87
N LEU A 431 20.61 11.79 6.21
CA LEU A 431 19.49 12.72 6.01
C LEU A 431 19.42 13.35 4.61
N THR A 432 20.44 13.18 3.76
CA THR A 432 20.40 13.54 2.32
C THR A 432 19.24 12.92 1.54
N THR A 433 18.48 12.04 2.20
CA THR A 433 17.28 11.33 1.73
C THR A 433 15.95 12.04 2.04
N LEU A 434 15.91 13.03 2.96
CA LEU A 434 14.67 13.55 3.58
C LEU A 434 14.19 14.91 3.02
N ASN A 435 14.34 15.15 1.72
CA ASN A 435 13.87 16.37 1.05
C ASN A 435 14.34 17.71 1.67
N SER A 436 15.49 17.67 2.35
CA SER A 436 16.08 18.85 2.96
C SER A 436 17.34 19.22 2.19
N GLY A 437 17.32 20.34 1.46
CA GLY A 437 18.53 21.12 1.21
C GLY A 437 19.10 21.73 2.50
N GLY A 438 19.03 20.99 3.62
CA GLY A 438 19.14 21.47 4.98
C GLY A 438 20.50 21.16 5.58
N THR A 439 21.19 22.21 5.98
CA THR A 439 22.48 22.33 6.65
C THR A 439 22.50 21.86 8.12
N VAL A 440 21.59 20.98 8.55
CA VAL A 440 21.59 20.53 9.96
C VAL A 440 22.57 19.39 10.13
N GLU A 441 23.81 19.75 10.47
CA GLU A 441 24.91 18.81 10.70
C GLU A 441 24.69 17.99 11.96
N ASN A 442 24.13 18.57 13.02
CA ASN A 442 24.03 17.91 14.33
C ASN A 442 22.58 17.86 14.83
N ARG A 443 22.16 16.69 15.33
CA ARG A 443 20.85 16.49 15.97
C ARG A 443 21.00 15.93 17.38
N ASP A 444 20.00 16.24 18.19
CA ASP A 444 19.85 15.67 19.52
C ASP A 444 18.86 14.49 19.48
N TYR A 445 19.12 13.49 20.32
CA TYR A 445 18.31 12.27 20.40
C TYR A 445 18.06 11.90 21.86
N THR A 446 16.83 11.51 22.16
CA THR A 446 16.42 11.07 23.49
C THR A 446 16.41 9.54 23.52
N LEU A 447 17.36 8.98 24.26
CA LEU A 447 17.38 7.56 24.59
C LEU A 447 16.29 7.28 25.62
N GLU A 448 15.40 6.34 25.31
CA GLU A 448 14.35 5.89 26.22
C GLU A 448 14.59 4.42 26.56
N PHE A 449 14.76 4.12 27.85
CA PHE A 449 14.88 2.77 28.37
C PHE A 449 13.61 2.38 29.11
N SER A 450 13.16 1.14 28.90
CA SER A 450 12.04 0.57 29.65
C SER A 450 12.33 -0.86 30.04
N ILE A 451 11.80 -1.27 31.19
CA ILE A 451 11.90 -2.65 31.67
C ILE A 451 10.87 -3.50 30.93
N ASP A 452 11.34 -4.63 30.41
CA ASP A 452 10.52 -5.68 29.80
C ASP A 452 10.12 -6.72 30.85
N LYS A 453 11.11 -7.13 31.66
CA LYS A 453 10.94 -8.19 32.66
C LYS A 453 11.96 -8.04 33.78
N ILE A 454 11.52 -8.35 34.99
CA ILE A 454 12.36 -8.51 36.18
C ILE A 454 12.29 -9.98 36.58
N LYS A 455 13.44 -10.61 36.76
CA LYS A 455 13.55 -11.93 37.38
C LYS A 455 14.34 -11.79 38.67
N ILE A 456 13.83 -12.43 39.70
CA ILE A 456 14.43 -12.43 41.03
C ILE A 456 14.67 -13.89 41.40
N ASP A 457 15.83 -14.19 41.98
CA ASP A 457 16.08 -15.45 42.68
C ASP A 457 16.14 -15.18 44.20
N PRO A 458 14.97 -15.03 44.86
CA PRO A 458 14.90 -14.56 46.23
C PRO A 458 15.34 -15.61 47.27
N GLU A 459 15.34 -16.90 46.92
CA GLU A 459 15.54 -17.99 47.88
C GLU A 459 16.99 -18.53 47.94
N LYS A 460 17.88 -18.09 47.04
CA LYS A 460 19.28 -18.56 47.01
C LYS A 460 20.33 -17.46 46.98
N THR A 461 20.22 -16.48 46.08
CA THR A 461 21.34 -15.60 45.73
C THR A 461 21.07 -14.12 45.94
N LYS A 462 19.79 -13.70 46.07
CA LYS A 462 19.36 -12.29 46.05
C LYS A 462 19.83 -11.54 44.79
N ASP A 463 20.08 -12.29 43.72
CA ASP A 463 20.41 -11.74 42.42
C ASP A 463 19.15 -11.21 41.73
N VAL A 464 19.29 -10.10 41.02
CA VAL A 464 18.23 -9.50 40.21
C VAL A 464 18.69 -9.45 38.75
N GLU A 465 17.93 -10.06 37.85
CA GLU A 465 18.12 -9.95 36.40
C GLU A 465 17.03 -9.05 35.84
N VAL A 466 17.43 -8.01 35.11
CA VAL A 466 16.51 -7.06 34.49
C VAL A 466 16.71 -7.08 32.98
N ASN A 467 15.63 -7.35 32.25
CA ASN A 467 15.60 -7.26 30.79
C ASN A 467 15.14 -5.86 30.39
N TRP A 468 15.98 -5.17 29.63
CA TRP A 468 15.78 -3.80 29.18
C TRP A 468 15.49 -3.74 27.68
N ASN A 469 14.66 -2.77 27.30
CA ASN A 469 14.48 -2.31 25.93
C ASN A 469 14.95 -0.85 25.85
N MET A 470 15.86 -0.55 24.93
CA MET A 470 16.28 0.82 24.59
C MET A 470 15.76 1.21 23.20
N ASN A 471 15.07 2.35 23.14
CA ASN A 471 14.60 2.99 21.92
C ASN A 471 15.15 4.43 21.83
N ILE A 472 14.91 5.09 20.69
CA ILE A 472 15.17 6.51 20.49
C ILE A 472 13.84 7.18 20.11
N GLN A 473 13.42 8.19 20.86
CA GLN A 473 12.07 8.77 20.74
C GLN A 473 11.83 9.42 19.38
N GLU A 474 12.85 10.06 18.81
CA GLU A 474 12.77 10.80 17.54
C GLU A 474 12.88 9.89 16.31
N ILE A 475 13.06 8.58 16.50
CA ILE A 475 13.29 7.59 15.44
C ILE A 475 12.11 6.58 15.45
N SER A 476 11.88 5.92 14.31
CA SER A 476 10.89 4.85 14.17
C SER A 476 11.00 3.82 15.29
N ARG A 477 9.86 3.49 15.91
CA ARG A 477 9.73 2.50 17.01
C ARG A 477 10.02 1.05 16.59
N ARG A 478 10.43 0.81 15.34
CA ARG A 478 10.87 -0.50 14.85
C ARG A 478 12.21 -0.91 15.47
N ASP A 479 13.11 0.04 15.65
CA ASP A 479 14.48 -0.24 16.07
C ASP A 479 14.57 -0.18 17.60
N VAL A 480 14.91 -1.33 18.20
CA VAL A 480 15.07 -1.51 19.65
C VAL A 480 16.35 -2.30 19.93
N VAL A 481 17.11 -1.89 20.95
CA VAL A 481 18.17 -2.72 21.51
C VAL A 481 17.65 -3.38 22.77
N LYS A 482 17.76 -4.72 22.81
CA LYS A 482 17.46 -5.51 24.01
C LYS A 482 18.75 -5.89 24.70
N PHE A 483 18.80 -5.72 26.02
CA PHE A 483 19.94 -6.17 26.81
C PHE A 483 19.50 -6.55 28.22
N ASP A 484 20.36 -7.29 28.90
CA ASP A 484 20.22 -7.72 30.29
C ASP A 484 21.20 -6.95 31.18
N SER A 485 20.72 -6.60 32.38
CA SER A 485 21.56 -6.23 33.53
C SER A 485 21.45 -7.31 34.60
N LYS A 486 22.57 -7.63 35.25
CA LYS A 486 22.60 -8.58 36.37
C LYS A 486 23.17 -7.92 37.61
N LEU A 487 22.33 -7.77 38.63
CA LEU A 487 22.70 -7.22 39.93
C LEU A 487 22.99 -8.37 40.89
N THR A 488 24.27 -8.66 41.11
CA THR A 488 24.67 -9.74 42.03
C THR A 488 24.57 -9.27 43.47
N ASN A 489 23.82 -10.01 44.30
CA ASN A 489 23.49 -9.59 45.67
C ASN A 489 22.98 -8.14 45.74
N ALA A 490 22.12 -7.77 44.78
CA ALA A 490 21.58 -6.42 44.62
C ALA A 490 22.62 -5.29 44.47
N GLU A 491 23.88 -5.61 44.15
CA GLU A 491 24.89 -4.61 43.80
C GLU A 491 24.73 -4.14 42.35
N GLY A 492 24.84 -2.82 42.15
CA GLY A 492 24.78 -2.18 40.83
C GLY A 492 25.95 -2.57 39.93
N GLU A 493 25.71 -2.56 38.62
CA GLU A 493 26.79 -2.70 37.63
C GLU A 493 27.77 -1.52 37.72
N GLN A 494 29.07 -1.79 37.54
CA GLN A 494 30.13 -0.80 37.78
C GLN A 494 30.69 -0.23 36.46
N GLU A 495 31.03 1.06 36.47
CA GLU A 495 31.60 1.77 35.32
C GLU A 495 32.91 1.16 34.81
N SER A 496 33.72 0.58 35.72
CA SER A 496 35.01 -0.06 35.41
C SER A 496 34.89 -1.39 34.66
N ASN A 497 33.70 -2.01 34.64
CA ASN A 497 33.44 -3.30 33.98
C ASN A 497 32.15 -3.25 33.14
N ALA A 498 31.88 -2.10 32.52
CA ALA A 498 30.71 -1.92 31.69
C ALA A 498 30.75 -2.81 30.44
N LYS A 499 29.63 -3.49 30.15
CA LYS A 499 29.50 -4.34 28.97
C LYS A 499 29.22 -3.49 27.72
N GLU A 500 29.97 -3.73 26.65
CA GLU A 500 29.75 -3.08 25.35
C GLU A 500 28.57 -3.69 24.58
N PHE A 501 27.97 -2.90 23.70
CA PHE A 501 27.07 -3.41 22.67
C PHE A 501 27.86 -4.14 21.57
N ASN A 502 27.26 -5.19 20.98
CA ASN A 502 27.85 -5.87 19.84
C ASN A 502 27.75 -4.99 18.58
N THR A 503 28.82 -4.27 18.25
CA THR A 503 28.81 -3.31 17.12
C THR A 503 28.54 -3.94 15.75
N LEU A 504 28.73 -5.25 15.58
CA LEU A 504 28.41 -5.98 14.34
C LEU A 504 26.90 -6.03 14.05
N GLU A 505 26.06 -5.89 15.08
CA GLU A 505 24.60 -5.84 14.94
C GLU A 505 24.08 -4.47 14.49
N PHE A 506 24.93 -3.44 14.55
CA PHE A 506 24.61 -2.04 14.31
C PHE A 506 25.45 -1.44 13.17
N PRO A 507 25.25 -1.88 11.91
CA PRO A 507 25.99 -1.36 10.76
C PRO A 507 25.72 0.13 10.52
N LEU A 508 26.75 0.89 10.14
CA LEU A 508 26.63 2.29 9.72
C LEU A 508 26.47 2.46 8.20
N GLU A 509 26.67 1.37 7.45
CA GLU A 509 26.53 1.28 6.01
C GLU A 509 26.11 -0.14 5.65
N LEU A 510 25.40 -0.28 4.53
CA LEU A 510 24.87 -1.55 4.07
C LEU A 510 25.62 -1.99 2.83
N ASP A 511 26.07 -3.24 2.82
CA ASP A 511 26.67 -3.83 1.63
C ASP A 511 25.58 -4.53 0.81
N ILE A 512 25.27 -4.01 -0.37
CA ILE A 512 24.33 -4.62 -1.30
C ILE A 512 24.99 -5.63 -2.24
N TYR A 513 26.29 -5.87 -2.10
CA TYR A 513 26.95 -6.98 -2.77
C TYR A 513 26.56 -8.30 -2.12
N LYS A 514 26.01 -9.22 -2.91
CA LYS A 514 25.61 -10.55 -2.46
C LYS A 514 26.74 -11.53 -2.72
N ASP A 515 27.35 -12.03 -1.64
CA ASP A 515 28.55 -12.87 -1.76
C ASP A 515 28.29 -14.18 -2.52
N SER A 516 27.10 -14.75 -2.39
CA SER A 516 26.73 -16.02 -3.01
C SER A 516 26.53 -15.94 -4.52
N SER A 517 25.86 -14.89 -5.02
CA SER A 517 25.65 -14.68 -6.46
C SER A 517 26.75 -13.87 -7.12
N LYS A 518 27.63 -13.23 -6.34
CA LYS A 518 28.68 -12.30 -6.81
C LYS A 518 28.10 -11.16 -7.65
N GLU A 519 26.95 -10.63 -7.24
CA GLU A 519 26.21 -9.57 -7.92
C GLU A 519 25.73 -8.50 -6.92
N PHE A 520 25.44 -7.29 -7.38
CA PHE A 520 24.72 -6.31 -6.58
C PHE A 520 23.23 -6.67 -6.53
N ASP A 521 22.74 -7.02 -5.35
CA ASP A 521 21.32 -7.30 -5.08
C ASP A 521 20.72 -6.09 -4.34
N GLY A 522 20.74 -4.94 -5.02
CA GLY A 522 20.20 -3.68 -4.51
C GLY A 522 18.68 -3.70 -4.51
N LYS A 523 18.08 -3.77 -3.33
CA LYS A 523 16.62 -3.68 -3.14
C LYS A 523 16.27 -2.62 -2.12
N TYR A 524 15.31 -1.78 -2.48
CA TYR A 524 14.61 -0.90 -1.56
C TYR A 524 13.13 -1.28 -1.56
N ILE A 525 12.51 -1.31 -0.39
CA ILE A 525 11.10 -1.65 -0.26
C ILE A 525 10.33 -0.73 0.70
N MET A 526 9.02 -0.70 0.52
CA MET A 526 8.05 -0.14 1.47
C MET A 526 6.86 -1.08 1.56
N GLN A 527 6.69 -1.74 2.70
CA GLN A 527 5.54 -2.60 2.95
C GLN A 527 4.35 -1.75 3.40
N VAL A 528 3.19 -2.01 2.80
CA VAL A 528 1.91 -1.43 3.22
C VAL A 528 1.10 -2.49 3.93
N VAL A 529 0.88 -2.26 5.21
CA VAL A 529 0.15 -3.17 6.10
C VAL A 529 -0.57 -2.35 7.18
N PRO A 530 -1.83 -2.65 7.52
CA PRO A 530 -2.47 -2.00 8.66
C PRO A 530 -1.72 -2.24 9.97
N LEU A 531 -1.80 -1.29 10.89
CA LEU A 531 -1.27 -1.46 12.25
C LEU A 531 -2.40 -1.86 13.20
N LEU A 532 -2.08 -2.71 14.17
CA LEU A 532 -2.99 -2.98 15.27
C LEU A 532 -2.82 -1.89 16.33
N THR A 533 -3.88 -1.11 16.57
CA THR A 533 -3.84 -0.02 17.55
C THR A 533 -5.04 -0.09 18.50
N LYS A 534 -4.88 0.40 19.73
CA LYS A 534 -6.01 0.50 20.66
C LYS A 534 -6.90 1.67 20.25
N ASN A 535 -8.19 1.39 20.06
CA ASN A 535 -9.19 2.42 19.84
C ASN A 535 -9.51 3.17 21.16
N LYS A 536 -10.40 4.17 21.10
CA LYS A 536 -10.82 4.96 22.27
C LYS A 536 -11.44 4.13 23.41
N SER A 537 -11.99 2.97 23.09
CA SER A 537 -12.57 2.03 24.05
C SER A 537 -11.54 1.05 24.65
N GLY A 538 -10.28 1.14 24.22
CA GLY A 538 -9.20 0.24 24.64
C GLY A 538 -9.13 -1.08 23.86
N GLU A 539 -10.02 -1.31 22.88
CA GLU A 539 -10.00 -2.49 22.03
C GLU A 539 -8.96 -2.34 20.92
N GLU A 540 -8.17 -3.37 20.69
CA GLU A 540 -7.22 -3.39 19.58
C GLU A 540 -7.93 -3.64 18.25
N LYS A 541 -7.75 -2.72 17.31
CA LYS A 541 -8.32 -2.78 15.96
C LYS A 541 -7.26 -2.49 14.91
N PHE A 542 -7.34 -3.18 13.77
CA PHE A 542 -6.53 -2.89 12.61
C PHE A 542 -6.96 -1.57 11.97
N THR A 543 -6.00 -0.71 11.69
CA THR A 543 -6.25 0.61 11.13
C THR A 543 -5.07 1.12 10.33
N PHE A 544 -5.34 2.08 9.45
CA PHE A 544 -4.32 2.91 8.81
C PHE A 544 -3.98 4.16 9.61
N HIS A 545 -4.64 4.40 10.74
CA HIS A 545 -4.26 5.49 11.63
C HIS A 545 -2.78 5.38 12.05
N SER A 546 -2.11 6.53 12.14
CA SER A 546 -0.66 6.62 12.41
C SER A 546 0.24 5.93 11.37
N THR A 547 -0.27 5.67 10.17
CA THR A 547 0.51 5.28 8.99
C THR A 547 0.40 6.35 7.91
N PRO A 548 1.34 6.42 6.95
CA PRO A 548 1.25 7.38 5.85
C PRO A 548 -0.01 7.24 4.98
N TRP A 549 -0.51 6.02 4.82
CA TRP A 549 -1.71 5.74 4.04
C TRP A 549 -3.00 5.91 4.86
N GLY A 550 -2.93 6.36 6.12
CA GLY A 550 -4.09 6.88 6.85
C GLY A 550 -4.54 8.26 6.35
N ASP A 551 -3.69 8.97 5.60
CA ASP A 551 -4.06 10.19 4.90
C ASP A 551 -4.97 9.89 3.69
N VAL A 552 -5.95 10.76 3.45
CA VAL A 552 -6.95 10.56 2.39
C VAL A 552 -6.31 10.54 0.99
N ALA A 553 -5.32 11.39 0.73
CA ALA A 553 -4.69 11.44 -0.59
C ALA A 553 -3.83 10.18 -0.83
N GLU A 554 -3.08 9.73 0.19
CA GLU A 554 -2.27 8.51 0.08
C GLU A 554 -3.14 7.23 0.05
N SER A 555 -4.26 7.19 0.80
CA SER A 555 -5.27 6.13 0.68
C SER A 555 -5.84 6.04 -0.73
N LYS A 556 -6.14 7.17 -1.38
CA LYS A 556 -6.61 7.19 -2.76
C LYS A 556 -5.57 6.64 -3.73
N LYS A 557 -4.31 7.05 -3.60
CA LYS A 557 -3.21 6.50 -4.42
C LYS A 557 -3.03 5.01 -4.21
N LEU A 558 -3.11 4.53 -2.96
CA LEU A 558 -3.06 3.11 -2.64
C LEU A 558 -4.21 2.34 -3.31
N ALA A 559 -5.45 2.83 -3.21
CA ALA A 559 -6.59 2.22 -3.89
C ALA A 559 -6.39 2.19 -5.41
N LEU A 560 -5.96 3.31 -6.02
CA LEU A 560 -5.63 3.37 -7.45
C LEU A 560 -4.55 2.34 -7.82
N ASN A 561 -3.51 2.20 -7.00
CA ASN A 561 -2.46 1.23 -7.22
C ASN A 561 -3.00 -0.21 -7.23
N LEU A 562 -3.84 -0.57 -6.26
CA LEU A 562 -4.45 -1.89 -6.19
C LEU A 562 -5.29 -2.21 -7.44
N ILE A 563 -6.18 -1.29 -7.84
CA ILE A 563 -7.10 -1.52 -8.97
C ILE A 563 -6.36 -1.55 -10.32
N PHE A 564 -5.27 -0.80 -10.49
CA PHE A 564 -4.51 -0.80 -11.76
C PHE A 564 -3.56 -2.00 -11.91
N ASN A 565 -3.24 -2.68 -10.80
CA ASN A 565 -2.43 -3.91 -10.81
C ASN A 565 -3.27 -5.18 -10.95
N SER A 566 -4.49 -5.20 -10.40
CA SER A 566 -5.40 -6.37 -10.46
C SER A 566 -6.85 -5.98 -10.83
N PRO A 567 -7.09 -5.33 -11.98
CA PRO A 567 -8.39 -4.73 -12.29
C PRO A 567 -9.54 -5.74 -12.32
N ASP A 568 -9.33 -6.94 -12.85
CA ASP A 568 -10.39 -7.94 -12.98
C ASP A 568 -10.80 -8.54 -11.62
N ASP A 569 -9.81 -8.82 -10.76
CA ASP A 569 -10.06 -9.37 -9.41
C ASP A 569 -10.83 -8.37 -8.54
N TYR A 570 -10.38 -7.11 -8.53
CA TYR A 570 -11.07 -6.08 -7.77
C TYR A 570 -12.46 -5.76 -8.35
N PHE A 571 -12.64 -5.80 -9.67
CA PHE A 571 -13.96 -5.61 -10.25
C PHE A 571 -14.94 -6.69 -9.80
N LYS A 572 -14.50 -7.95 -9.83
CA LYS A 572 -15.29 -9.09 -9.35
C LYS A 572 -15.66 -8.93 -7.87
N LYS A 573 -14.70 -8.61 -7.00
CA LYS A 573 -14.94 -8.37 -5.57
C LYS A 573 -15.94 -7.23 -5.34
N ALA A 574 -15.76 -6.10 -6.02
CA ALA A 574 -16.64 -4.94 -5.90
C ALA A 574 -18.08 -5.29 -6.30
N ILE A 575 -18.26 -5.94 -7.45
CA ILE A 575 -19.58 -6.32 -7.96
C ILE A 575 -20.27 -7.35 -7.05
N GLN A 576 -19.54 -8.33 -6.53
CA GLN A 576 -20.08 -9.29 -5.56
C GLN A 576 -20.56 -8.58 -4.28
N TYR A 577 -19.75 -7.68 -3.73
CA TYR A 577 -20.13 -6.88 -2.58
C TYR A 577 -21.41 -6.04 -2.84
N PHE A 578 -21.50 -5.38 -4.00
CA PHE A 578 -22.69 -4.60 -4.35
C PHE A 578 -23.94 -5.48 -4.62
N LYS A 579 -23.76 -6.72 -5.10
CA LYS A 579 -24.84 -7.72 -5.22
C LYS A 579 -25.32 -8.17 -3.83
N GLU A 580 -24.42 -8.43 -2.89
CA GLU A 580 -24.76 -8.81 -1.52
C GLU A 580 -25.49 -7.70 -0.77
N LEU A 581 -25.14 -6.44 -1.04
CA LEU A 581 -25.87 -5.26 -0.56
C LEU A 581 -27.26 -5.09 -1.21
N LYS A 582 -27.58 -5.92 -2.22
CA LYS A 582 -28.84 -5.90 -2.99
C LYS A 582 -29.08 -4.59 -3.73
N LEU A 583 -28.00 -4.01 -4.28
CA LEU A 583 -28.07 -2.75 -5.03
C LEU A 583 -28.52 -2.93 -6.48
N PHE A 584 -28.47 -4.16 -6.98
CA PHE A 584 -28.98 -4.57 -8.28
C PHE A 584 -29.34 -6.06 -8.25
N GLU A 585 -30.18 -6.49 -9.19
CA GLU A 585 -30.57 -7.88 -9.40
C GLU A 585 -30.74 -8.10 -10.91
N ILE A 586 -30.28 -9.24 -11.40
CA ILE A 586 -30.47 -9.66 -12.79
C ILE A 586 -31.51 -10.78 -12.81
N ASP A 587 -32.54 -10.63 -13.65
CA ASP A 587 -33.53 -11.69 -13.84
C ASP A 587 -32.93 -12.83 -14.66
N GLU A 588 -32.50 -13.90 -13.97
CA GLU A 588 -31.91 -15.10 -14.58
C GLU A 588 -32.88 -15.82 -15.52
N LYS A 589 -34.20 -15.63 -15.31
CA LYS A 589 -35.26 -16.24 -16.12
C LYS A 589 -35.59 -15.42 -17.36
N SER A 590 -34.96 -14.26 -17.56
CA SER A 590 -35.09 -13.53 -18.82
C SER A 590 -34.52 -14.39 -19.96
N SER A 591 -35.40 -14.89 -20.81
CA SER A 591 -35.11 -15.76 -21.96
C SER A 591 -34.19 -15.14 -23.03
N ASN A 592 -33.72 -13.92 -22.80
CA ASN A 592 -33.11 -13.05 -23.82
C ASN A 592 -31.60 -12.82 -23.59
N LEU A 593 -31.00 -13.39 -22.54
CA LEU A 593 -29.55 -13.32 -22.35
C LEU A 593 -28.85 -14.42 -23.14
N ASN A 594 -27.96 -14.01 -24.06
CA ASN A 594 -27.04 -14.91 -24.76
C ASN A 594 -26.17 -15.67 -23.74
N ASP A 595 -25.89 -16.95 -23.99
CA ASP A 595 -25.10 -17.82 -23.11
C ASP A 595 -23.69 -17.30 -22.83
N GLU A 596 -23.06 -16.61 -23.79
CA GLU A 596 -21.76 -15.96 -23.54
C GLU A 596 -21.86 -14.83 -22.51
N ILE A 597 -22.95 -14.06 -22.53
CA ILE A 597 -23.22 -13.02 -21.53
C ILE A 597 -23.50 -13.67 -20.18
N LYS A 598 -24.32 -14.73 -20.13
CA LYS A 598 -24.56 -15.49 -18.89
C LYS A 598 -23.27 -16.03 -18.29
N ASN A 599 -22.40 -16.62 -19.11
CA ASN A 599 -21.11 -17.16 -18.64
C ASN A 599 -20.22 -16.06 -18.08
N THR A 600 -20.15 -14.90 -18.73
CA THR A 600 -19.41 -13.74 -18.22
C THR A 600 -19.96 -13.28 -16.87
N LEU A 601 -21.28 -13.16 -16.74
CA LEU A 601 -21.92 -12.75 -15.49
C LEU A 601 -21.70 -13.78 -14.37
N LYS A 602 -21.73 -15.08 -14.68
CA LYS A 602 -21.38 -16.16 -13.73
C LYS A 602 -19.93 -16.09 -13.26
N GLN A 603 -19.00 -15.85 -14.17
CA GLN A 603 -17.58 -15.71 -13.81
C GLN A 603 -17.33 -14.53 -12.86
N LEU A 604 -18.11 -13.46 -13.00
CA LEU A 604 -18.12 -12.30 -12.11
C LEU A 604 -18.93 -12.52 -10.81
N GLY A 605 -19.63 -13.66 -10.65
CA GLY A 605 -20.51 -13.94 -9.51
C GLY A 605 -21.79 -13.12 -9.48
N ILE A 606 -22.17 -12.51 -10.60
CA ILE A 606 -23.38 -11.72 -10.76
C ILE A 606 -24.62 -12.62 -10.89
N LEU A 607 -24.48 -13.74 -11.61
CA LEU A 607 -25.40 -14.87 -11.59
C LEU A 607 -24.76 -15.91 -10.67
#